data_AF-A0A966CW92-F1
#
_entry.id   AF-A0A966CW92-F1
#
_cell.length_a   1.000
_cell.length_b   1.000
_cell.length_c   1.000
_cell.angle_alpha   90.00
_cell.angle_beta   90.00
_cell.angle_gamma   90.00
#
_symmetry.space_group_name_H-M   'P 1'
#
loop_
_entity.id
_entity.type
_entity.pdbx_description
1 polymer ?
#
loop_
_entity_poly.entity_id
_entity_poly.type
_entity_poly.pdbx_seq_one_letter_code
_entity_poly.pdbx_strand_id
1 'polypeptide(L)'
;MEFKIETIFEAKVMFEFNVAVGGWTYLVIYGKHINGGFCCVPNWKWGCEMSNPDEVAYNRDKLIECGASEEVANEIAKAIQCMSERE
;
A
#
# COMPACT_ATOMS: atom_id res chain seq x y z
N MET A 1 15.14 -3.41 -29.49
CA MET A 1 15.47 -3.65 -28.07
C MET A 1 14.42 -4.62 -27.56
N GLU A 2 14.82 -5.84 -27.21
CA GLU A 2 13.92 -6.85 -26.63
C GLU A 2 14.18 -6.88 -25.12
N PHE A 3 13.10 -6.99 -24.34
CA PHE A 3 13.20 -7.15 -22.88
C PHE A 3 13.52 -8.62 -22.54
N LYS A 4 14.12 -8.84 -21.37
CA LYS A 4 14.33 -10.18 -20.80
C LYS A 4 13.68 -10.25 -19.42
N ILE A 5 12.91 -11.31 -19.18
CA ILE A 5 12.42 -11.65 -17.85
C ILE A 5 13.56 -12.40 -17.12
N GLU A 6 14.02 -11.87 -15.99
CA GLU A 6 15.09 -12.50 -15.21
C GLU A 6 14.53 -13.52 -14.22
N THR A 7 13.62 -13.06 -13.35
CA THR A 7 13.05 -13.87 -12.28
C THR A 7 11.55 -13.60 -12.19
N ILE A 8 10.77 -14.64 -11.90
CA ILE A 8 9.33 -14.56 -11.69
C ILE A 8 9.07 -14.78 -10.21
N PHE A 9 8.34 -13.85 -9.59
CA PHE A 9 7.92 -13.93 -8.20
C PHE A 9 6.40 -13.97 -8.11
N GLU A 10 5.89 -14.63 -7.08
CA GLU A 10 4.48 -14.58 -6.74
C GLU A 10 4.19 -13.41 -5.79
N ALA A 11 3.03 -12.78 -5.99
CA ALA A 11 2.50 -11.78 -5.09
C ALA A 11 1.04 -12.15 -4.78
N LYS A 12 0.63 -11.85 -3.55
CA LYS A 12 -0.73 -12.12 -3.08
C LYS A 12 -1.35 -10.84 -2.54
N VAL A 13 -2.54 -10.49 -3.04
CA VAL A 13 -3.39 -9.48 -2.41
C VAL A 13 -3.92 -10.06 -1.11
N MET A 14 -3.73 -9.33 -0.01
CA MET A 14 -4.25 -9.71 1.30
C MET A 14 -5.67 -9.17 1.43
N PHE A 15 -5.84 -7.86 1.25
CA PHE A 15 -7.14 -7.20 1.36
C PHE A 15 -7.24 -5.97 0.46
N GLU A 16 -8.49 -5.66 0.10
CA GLU A 16 -8.87 -4.49 -0.71
C GLU A 16 -10.04 -3.77 -0.03
N PHE A 17 -9.92 -2.46 0.15
CA PHE A 17 -10.91 -1.66 0.85
C PHE A 17 -10.82 -0.18 0.47
N ASN A 18 -11.91 0.57 0.73
CA ASN A 18 -11.91 2.03 0.57
C ASN A 18 -11.64 2.72 1.90
N VAL A 19 -10.83 3.78 1.86
CA VAL A 19 -10.58 4.69 3.00
C VAL A 19 -11.06 6.08 2.62
N ALA A 20 -11.80 6.74 3.51
CA ALA A 20 -12.25 8.12 3.32
C ALA A 20 -11.44 9.07 4.22
N VAL A 21 -10.76 10.05 3.61
CA VAL A 21 -9.95 11.06 4.32
C VAL A 21 -10.17 12.41 3.66
N GLY A 22 -10.43 13.45 4.43
CA GLY A 22 -10.52 14.83 3.92
C GLY A 22 -11.56 15.04 2.80
N GLY A 23 -12.65 14.25 2.78
CA GLY A 23 -13.69 14.33 1.74
C GLY A 23 -13.38 13.56 0.45
N TRP A 24 -12.24 12.86 0.38
CA TRP A 24 -11.84 12.02 -0.74
C TRP A 24 -11.92 10.54 -0.38
N THR A 25 -11.92 9.68 -1.39
CA THR A 25 -11.89 8.22 -1.23
C THR A 25 -10.64 7.64 -1.90
N TYR A 26 -10.02 6.67 -1.23
CA TYR A 26 -8.79 6.00 -1.65
C TYR A 26 -9.08 4.50 -1.70
N LEU A 27 -9.00 3.89 -2.89
CA LEU A 27 -9.11 2.45 -3.04
C LEU A 27 -7.75 1.84 -2.69
N VAL A 28 -7.63 1.23 -1.52
CA VAL A 28 -6.38 0.66 -1.02
C VAL A 28 -6.37 -0.84 -1.30
N ILE A 29 -5.33 -1.30 -2.00
CA ILE A 29 -5.03 -2.71 -2.21
C ILE A 29 -3.69 -2.99 -1.53
N TYR A 30 -3.71 -3.77 -0.46
CA TYR A 30 -2.50 -4.19 0.24
C TYR A 30 -2.21 -5.66 -0.05
N GLY A 31 -0.97 -5.99 -0.35
CA GLY A 31 -0.54 -7.35 -0.61
C GLY A 31 0.87 -7.64 -0.11
N LYS A 32 1.30 -8.89 -0.28
CA LYS A 32 2.66 -9.35 0.04
C LYS A 32 3.34 -9.96 -1.18
N HIS A 33 4.65 -9.75 -1.26
CA HIS A 33 5.56 -10.38 -2.21
C HIS A 33 6.88 -10.73 -1.49
N ILE A 34 7.89 -11.18 -2.22
CA ILE A 34 9.12 -11.76 -1.63
C ILE A 34 9.87 -10.81 -0.68
N ASN A 35 9.78 -9.49 -0.88
CA ASN A 35 10.54 -8.49 -0.11
C ASN A 35 9.69 -7.73 0.94
N GLY A 36 8.45 -8.15 1.19
CA GLY A 36 7.59 -7.49 2.16
C GLY A 36 6.18 -7.23 1.63
N GLY A 37 5.60 -6.12 2.08
CA GLY A 37 4.29 -5.66 1.65
C GLY A 37 4.38 -4.80 0.40
N PHE A 38 3.23 -4.56 -0.22
CA PHE A 38 3.05 -3.48 -1.17
C PHE A 38 1.68 -2.84 -0.97
N CYS A 39 1.56 -1.59 -1.37
CA CYS A 39 0.29 -0.89 -1.44
C CYS A 39 0.11 -0.31 -2.84
N CYS A 40 -1.11 -0.44 -3.36
CA CYS A 40 -1.55 0.28 -4.54
C CYS A 40 -2.81 1.10 -4.20
N VAL A 41 -2.83 2.35 -4.65
CA VAL A 41 -4.01 3.22 -4.61
C VAL A 41 -4.35 3.65 -6.04
N PRO A 42 -5.05 2.79 -6.83
CA PRO A 42 -5.15 2.95 -8.28
C PRO A 42 -5.84 4.24 -8.70
N ASN A 43 -6.88 4.65 -7.97
CA ASN A 43 -7.66 5.85 -8.27
C ASN A 43 -6.87 7.15 -8.07
N TRP A 44 -5.73 7.08 -7.37
CA TRP A 44 -4.77 8.18 -7.19
C TRP A 44 -3.44 7.95 -7.91
N LYS A 45 -3.29 6.82 -8.62
CA LYS A 45 -2.06 6.41 -9.34
C LYS A 45 -0.84 6.24 -8.42
N TRP A 46 -1.07 5.81 -7.17
CA TRP A 46 0.02 5.54 -6.23
C TRP A 46 0.33 4.05 -6.15
N GLY A 47 1.61 3.74 -5.97
CA GLY A 47 2.10 2.39 -5.72
C GLY A 47 3.45 2.45 -5.02
N CYS A 48 3.61 1.70 -3.94
CA CYS A 48 4.86 1.65 -3.18
C CYS A 48 5.09 0.30 -2.51
N GLU A 49 6.38 0.03 -2.26
CA GLU A 49 6.82 -1.00 -1.33
C GLU A 49 6.37 -0.64 0.09
N MET A 50 6.01 -1.65 0.87
CA MET A 50 5.63 -1.50 2.28
C MET A 50 6.29 -2.58 3.14
N SER A 51 6.33 -2.33 4.44
CA SER A 51 6.66 -3.36 5.42
C SER A 51 5.40 -4.12 5.84
N ASN A 52 5.46 -4.85 6.96
CA ASN A 52 4.27 -5.43 7.59
C ASN A 52 3.26 -4.33 8.00
N PRO A 53 1.96 -4.66 8.11
CA PRO A 53 0.92 -3.69 8.42
C PRO A 53 1.11 -2.90 9.73
N ASP A 54 1.79 -3.47 10.72
CA ASP A 54 2.06 -2.87 12.03
C ASP A 54 3.17 -1.80 12.01
N GLU A 55 3.99 -1.77 10.96
CA GLU A 55 5.04 -0.76 10.74
C GLU A 55 4.45 0.55 10.17
N VAL A 56 3.49 1.14 10.89
CA VAL A 56 2.68 2.28 10.44
C VAL A 56 3.53 3.48 9.99
N ALA A 57 4.58 3.82 10.75
CA ALA A 57 5.44 4.96 10.43
C ALA A 57 6.19 4.75 9.09
N TYR A 58 6.74 3.57 8.87
CA TYR A 58 7.41 3.22 7.62
C TYR A 58 6.45 3.23 6.43
N ASN A 59 5.27 2.62 6.60
CA ASN A 59 4.26 2.54 5.54
C ASN A 59 3.70 3.93 5.18
N ARG A 60 3.51 4.81 6.18
CA ARG A 60 3.19 6.23 5.96
C ARG A 60 4.25 6.90 5.12
N ASP A 61 5.52 6.78 5.49
CA ASP A 61 6.61 7.46 4.77
C ASP A 61 6.69 7.00 3.32
N LYS A 62 6.45 5.71 3.06
CA LYS A 62 6.34 5.16 1.70
C LYS A 62 5.19 5.76 0.88
N LEU A 63 4.04 6.00 1.50
CA LEU A 63 2.90 6.67 0.85
C LEU A 63 3.21 8.14 0.53
N ILE A 64 3.91 8.83 1.42
CA ILE A 64 4.36 10.21 1.18
C ILE A 64 5.33 10.26 0.00
N GLU A 65 6.29 9.32 -0.07
CA GLU A 65 7.26 9.22 -1.18
C GLU A 65 6.58 9.05 -2.55
N CYS A 66 5.41 8.44 -2.63
CA CYS A 66 4.66 8.28 -3.88
C CYS A 66 3.53 9.30 -4.09
N GLY A 67 3.42 10.32 -3.23
CA GLY A 67 2.65 11.54 -3.50
C GLY A 67 1.45 11.79 -2.60
N ALA A 68 1.21 10.98 -1.58
CA ALA A 68 0.19 11.27 -0.57
C ALA A 68 0.63 12.44 0.34
N SER A 69 -0.33 13.23 0.83
CA SER A 69 -0.05 14.16 1.94
C SER A 69 0.22 13.39 3.23
N GLU A 70 0.91 14.00 4.19
CA GLU A 70 1.21 13.37 5.48
C GLU A 70 -0.06 12.89 6.21
N GLU A 71 -1.13 13.69 6.19
CA GLU A 71 -2.43 13.33 6.76
C GLU A 71 -3.01 12.08 6.09
N VAL A 72 -3.11 12.07 4.76
CA VAL A 72 -3.69 10.95 4.00
C VAL A 72 -2.85 9.70 4.16
N ALA A 73 -1.52 9.82 4.08
CA ALA A 73 -0.60 8.72 4.26
C ALA A 73 -0.74 8.08 5.64
N ASN A 74 -0.85 8.90 6.69
CA ASN A 74 -0.97 8.43 8.06
C ASN A 74 -2.29 7.68 8.30
N GLU A 75 -3.41 8.20 7.77
CA GLU A 75 -4.71 7.54 7.92
C GLU A 75 -4.81 6.26 7.08
N ILE A 76 -4.26 6.22 5.86
CA ILE A 76 -4.20 4.98 5.08
C ILE A 76 -3.32 3.92 5.78
N ALA A 77 -2.15 4.29 6.29
CA ALA A 77 -1.26 3.35 6.96
C ALA A 77 -1.90 2.73 8.22
N LYS A 78 -2.59 3.53 9.04
CA LYS A 78 -3.38 3.02 10.18
C LYS A 78 -4.53 2.13 9.73
N ALA A 79 -5.20 2.49 8.63
CA ALA A 79 -6.31 1.68 8.13
C ALA A 79 -5.83 0.31 7.63
N ILE A 80 -4.64 0.23 6.99
CA ILE A 80 -3.99 -1.04 6.62
C ILE A 80 -3.69 -1.88 7.87
N GLN A 81 -3.14 -1.28 8.93
CA GLN A 81 -2.92 -1.97 10.22
C GLN A 81 -4.25 -2.54 10.76
N CYS A 82 -5.28 -1.71 10.85
CA CYS A 82 -6.60 -2.11 11.38
C CYS A 82 -7.24 -3.24 10.56
N MET A 83 -7.07 -3.23 9.22
CA MET A 83 -7.59 -4.30 8.37
C MET A 83 -6.83 -5.61 8.57
N SER A 84 -5.51 -5.56 8.80
CA SER A 84 -4.70 -6.75 9.03
C SER A 84 -5.03 -7.50 10.32
N GLU A 85 -5.61 -6.82 11.31
CA GLU A 85 -6.04 -7.41 12.59
C GLU A 85 -7.41 -8.11 12.50
N ARG A 86 -8.10 -8.00 11.34
CA ARG A 86 -9.43 -8.58 11.09
C ARG A 86 -9.40 -9.86 10.25
N GLU A 87 -8.23 -10.22 9.71
CA GLU A 87 -7.99 -11.49 9.03
C GLU A 87 -7.52 -12.57 10.00
#